data_AF-A0A820WAN1-F1
#
_entry.id   AF-A0A820WAN1-F1
#
_cell.length_a   1.000
_cell.length_b   1.000
_cell.length_c   1.000
_cell.angle_alpha   90.00
_cell.angle_beta   90.00
_cell.angle_gamma   90.00
#
_symmetry.space_group_name_H-M   'P 1'
#
loop_
_entity.id
_entity.type
_entity.pdbx_description
1 polymer ?
#
loop_
_entity_poly.entity_id
_entity_poly.type
_entity_poly.pdbx_seq_one_letter_code
_entity_poly.pdbx_strand_id
1 'polypeptide(L)'
;MAIEIINEKDETSRTIDEHADLCQLYRRLGIIDRQLKQFDKAMAHLKQSLALYDKFLANDNQYNELVRGILESMAKVHEATGNMSLAEECRQKKAAIVNACISRC
;
A
#
# COMPACT_ATOMS: atom_id res chain seq x y z
N MET A 1 -23.62 -32.48 4.00
CA MET A 1 -22.60 -31.70 4.73
C MET A 1 -21.52 -31.26 3.74
N ALA A 2 -21.82 -30.27 2.89
CA ALA A 2 -20.87 -29.75 1.90
C ALA A 2 -21.22 -28.33 1.37
N ILE A 3 -22.42 -27.81 1.67
CA ILE A 3 -22.89 -26.53 1.09
C ILE A 3 -22.48 -25.31 1.93
N GLU A 4 -22.13 -25.46 3.21
CA GLU A 4 -21.83 -24.31 4.09
C GLU A 4 -20.42 -23.72 3.90
N ILE A 5 -19.48 -24.39 3.21
CA ILE A 5 -18.09 -23.92 3.10
C ILE A 5 -17.92 -22.87 1.98
N ILE A 6 -18.87 -22.75 1.05
CA ILE A 6 -18.72 -21.87 -0.12
C ILE A 6 -19.05 -20.41 0.22
N ASN A 7 -19.88 -20.15 1.25
CA ASN A 7 -20.36 -18.80 1.54
C ASN A 7 -19.39 -17.95 2.38
N GLU A 8 -18.61 -18.55 3.28
CA GLU A 8 -17.61 -17.81 4.08
C GLU A 8 -16.43 -17.31 3.24
N LYS A 9 -16.07 -18.06 2.18
CA LYS A 9 -14.96 -17.71 1.29
C LYS A 9 -15.29 -16.52 0.37
N ASP A 10 -16.57 -16.38 -0.01
CA ASP A 10 -17.04 -15.28 -0.85
C ASP A 10 -17.16 -13.98 -0.05
N GLU A 11 -17.65 -14.00 1.19
CA GLU A 11 -17.71 -12.80 2.05
C GLU A 11 -16.32 -12.31 2.47
N THR A 12 -15.39 -13.22 2.76
CA THR A 12 -13.99 -12.85 3.06
C THR A 12 -13.25 -12.38 1.81
N SER A 13 -13.41 -13.02 0.65
CA SER A 13 -12.82 -12.54 -0.61
C SER A 13 -13.37 -11.17 -1.02
N ARG A 14 -14.68 -10.96 -0.87
CA ARG A 14 -15.35 -9.71 -1.24
C ARG A 14 -14.95 -8.56 -0.32
N THR A 15 -14.81 -8.83 0.99
CA THR A 15 -14.27 -7.84 1.91
C THR A 15 -12.79 -7.59 1.67
N ILE A 16 -11.95 -8.61 1.41
CA ILE A 16 -10.52 -8.40 1.08
C ILE A 16 -10.37 -7.52 -0.16
N ASP A 17 -11.17 -7.75 -1.21
CA ASP A 17 -11.19 -6.91 -2.42
C ASP A 17 -11.61 -5.46 -2.11
N GLU A 18 -12.66 -5.25 -1.30
CA GLU A 18 -13.08 -3.91 -0.88
C GLU A 18 -11.99 -3.18 -0.10
N HIS A 19 -11.26 -3.88 0.77
CA HIS A 19 -10.14 -3.30 1.51
C HIS A 19 -8.96 -2.98 0.58
N ALA A 20 -8.65 -3.86 -0.39
CA ALA A 20 -7.60 -3.60 -1.38
C ALA A 20 -7.95 -2.39 -2.26
N ASP A 21 -9.20 -2.29 -2.71
CA ASP A 21 -9.73 -1.17 -3.48
C ASP A 21 -9.68 0.14 -2.68
N LEU A 22 -10.09 0.10 -1.41
CA LEU A 22 -10.00 1.25 -0.52
C LEU A 22 -8.56 1.73 -0.37
N CYS A 23 -7.62 0.81 -0.17
CA CYS A 23 -6.23 1.19 -0.05
C CYS A 23 -5.66 1.75 -1.37
N GLN A 24 -6.06 1.20 -2.52
CA GLN A 24 -5.73 1.73 -3.84
C GLN A 24 -6.30 3.14 -4.06
N LEU A 25 -7.52 3.40 -3.57
CA LEU A 25 -8.14 4.72 -3.64
C LEU A 25 -7.33 5.74 -2.85
N TYR A 26 -6.94 5.44 -1.60
CA TYR A 26 -6.08 6.32 -0.82
C TYR A 26 -4.71 6.54 -1.47
N ARG A 27 -4.13 5.52 -2.11
CA ARG A 27 -2.89 5.69 -2.89
C ARG A 27 -3.09 6.65 -4.05
N ARG A 28 -4.18 6.51 -4.81
CA ARG A 28 -4.52 7.41 -5.93
C ARG A 28 -4.75 8.83 -5.45
N LEU A 29 -5.47 9.03 -4.33
CA LEU A 29 -5.64 10.33 -3.70
C LEU A 29 -4.29 10.95 -3.34
N GLY A 30 -3.38 10.18 -2.75
CA GLY A 30 -2.02 10.65 -2.45
C GLY A 30 -1.23 11.07 -3.69
N ILE A 31 -1.40 10.38 -4.83
CA ILE A 31 -0.78 10.76 -6.10
C ILE A 31 -1.37 12.06 -6.65
N ILE A 32 -2.70 12.21 -6.59
CA ILE A 32 -3.41 13.41 -7.05
C ILE A 32 -3.00 14.62 -6.19
N ASP A 33 -2.98 14.48 -4.87
CA ASP A 33 -2.54 15.55 -3.96
C ASP A 33 -1.10 15.96 -4.20
N ARG A 34 -0.21 14.99 -4.50
CA ARG A 34 1.17 15.29 -4.90
C ARG A 34 1.20 16.13 -6.19
N GLN A 35 0.38 15.80 -7.19
CA GLN A 35 0.28 16.59 -8.43
C GLN A 35 -0.27 18.00 -8.17
N LEU A 36 -1.18 18.14 -7.19
CA LEU A 36 -1.70 19.42 -6.71
C LEU A 36 -0.71 20.18 -5.79
N LYS A 37 0.51 19.66 -5.59
CA LYS A 37 1.53 20.19 -4.65
C LYS A 37 1.06 20.26 -3.19
N GLN A 38 0.01 19.50 -2.83
CA GLN A 38 -0.50 19.37 -1.46
C GLN A 38 0.24 18.24 -0.74
N PHE A 39 1.54 18.42 -0.52
CA PHE A 39 2.43 17.36 -0.04
C PHE A 39 2.04 16.79 1.33
N ASP A 40 1.52 17.61 2.24
CA ASP A 40 1.07 17.16 3.56
C ASP A 40 -0.12 16.20 3.47
N LYS A 41 -1.11 16.52 2.63
CA LYS A 41 -2.26 15.66 2.38
C LYS A 41 -1.87 14.40 1.62
N ALA A 42 -0.95 14.53 0.65
CA ALA A 42 -0.41 13.39 -0.08
C ALA A 42 0.20 12.37 0.90
N MET A 43 1.03 12.83 1.84
CA MET A 43 1.58 11.97 2.88
C MET A 43 0.52 11.38 3.81
N ALA A 44 -0.49 12.16 4.22
CA ALA A 44 -1.56 11.67 5.09
C ALA A 44 -2.33 10.52 4.41
N HIS A 45 -2.76 10.69 3.16
CA HIS A 45 -3.47 9.65 2.42
C HIS A 45 -2.59 8.42 2.15
N LEU A 46 -1.31 8.60 1.82
CA LEU A 46 -0.38 7.48 1.63
C LEU A 46 -0.14 6.70 2.92
N LYS A 47 -0.05 7.38 4.08
CA LYS A 47 0.06 6.73 5.39
C LYS A 47 -1.23 5.98 5.76
N GLN A 48 -2.40 6.55 5.47
CA GLN A 48 -3.68 5.86 5.68
C GLN A 48 -3.79 4.60 4.82
N SER A 49 -3.38 4.67 3.55
CA SER A 49 -3.29 3.50 2.67
C SER A 49 -2.42 2.41 3.30
N LEU A 50 -1.22 2.75 3.77
CA LEU A 50 -0.29 1.80 4.39
C LEU A 50 -0.86 1.17 5.67
N ALA A 51 -1.51 1.98 6.52
CA ALA A 51 -2.13 1.50 7.76
C ALA A 51 -3.31 0.54 7.50
N LEU A 52 -4.11 0.80 6.47
CA LEU A 52 -5.17 -0.10 6.05
C LEU A 52 -4.58 -1.41 5.48
N TYR A 53 -3.50 -1.32 4.70
CA TYR A 53 -2.80 -2.50 4.19
C TYR A 53 -2.25 -3.39 5.32
N ASP A 54 -1.56 -2.81 6.31
CA ASP A 54 -1.04 -3.59 7.46
C ASP A 54 -2.16 -4.20 8.30
N LYS A 55 -3.32 -3.54 8.37
CA LYS A 55 -4.46 -4.03 9.17
C LYS A 55 -5.22 -5.18 8.50
N PHE A 56 -5.34 -5.18 7.17
CA PHE A 56 -6.25 -6.08 6.46
C PHE A 56 -5.56 -7.07 5.51
N LEU A 57 -4.34 -6.78 5.04
CA LEU A 57 -3.72 -7.48 3.90
C LEU A 57 -2.31 -8.02 4.21
N ALA A 58 -1.86 -7.99 5.47
CA ALA A 58 -0.50 -8.39 5.87
C ALA A 58 -0.10 -9.84 5.52
N ASN A 59 -1.04 -10.72 5.16
CA ASN A 59 -0.79 -12.14 4.87
C ASN A 59 -0.89 -12.51 3.38
N ASP A 60 -1.18 -11.57 2.49
CA ASP A 60 -1.37 -11.87 1.06
C ASP A 60 -0.10 -11.56 0.25
N ASN A 61 0.23 -12.34 -0.78
CA ASN A 61 1.33 -11.99 -1.69
C ASN A 61 1.05 -10.71 -2.50
N GLN A 62 -0.22 -10.33 -2.67
CA GLN A 62 -0.63 -9.04 -3.23
C GLN A 62 -0.20 -7.84 -2.36
N TYR A 63 0.12 -8.06 -1.08
CA TYR A 63 0.69 -7.08 -0.15
C TYR A 63 1.92 -6.40 -0.74
N ASN A 64 2.84 -7.18 -1.32
CA ASN A 64 4.15 -6.69 -1.73
C ASN A 64 4.05 -5.67 -2.87
N GLU A 65 3.22 -5.93 -3.88
CA GLU A 65 3.09 -5.03 -5.03
C GLU A 65 2.43 -3.69 -4.66
N LEU A 66 1.42 -3.73 -3.81
CA LEU A 66 0.68 -2.54 -3.41
C LEU A 66 1.52 -1.64 -2.49
N VAL A 67 2.18 -2.22 -1.49
CA VAL A 67 3.08 -1.50 -0.59
C VAL A 67 4.27 -0.89 -1.35
N ARG A 68 4.83 -1.61 -2.33
CA ARG A 68 5.87 -1.05 -3.23
C ARG A 68 5.40 0.22 -3.94
N GLY A 69 4.15 0.24 -4.44
CA GLY A 69 3.57 1.40 -5.11
C GLY A 69 3.34 2.61 -4.18
N ILE A 70 2.97 2.35 -2.92
CA ILE A 70 2.81 3.42 -1.91
C ILE A 70 4.17 4.01 -1.53
N LEU A 71 5.15 3.16 -1.22
CA LEU A 71 6.50 3.59 -0.84
C LEU A 71 7.17 4.40 -1.95
N GLU A 72 6.96 4.02 -3.21
CA GLU A 72 7.44 4.81 -4.35
C GLU A 72 6.75 6.18 -4.43
N SER A 73 5.45 6.24 -4.17
CA SER A 73 4.71 7.50 -4.15
C SER A 73 5.17 8.40 -3.00
N MET A 74 5.43 7.82 -1.82
CA MET A 74 5.99 8.55 -0.67
C MET A 74 7.40 9.07 -0.94
N ALA A 75 8.27 8.25 -1.54
CA ALA A 75 9.61 8.69 -1.93
C ALA A 75 9.55 9.89 -2.89
N LYS A 76 8.65 9.86 -3.87
CA LYS A 76 8.43 10.99 -4.80
C LYS A 76 7.88 12.24 -4.12
N VAL A 77 7.05 12.10 -3.08
CA VAL A 77 6.60 13.24 -2.27
C VAL A 77 7.78 13.81 -1.47
N HIS A 78 8.58 12.94 -0.85
CA HIS A 78 9.76 13.37 -0.10
C HIS A 78 10.80 14.07 -0.98
N GLU A 79 11.07 13.57 -2.19
CA GLU A 79 11.92 14.22 -3.19
C GLU A 79 11.38 15.60 -3.58
N ALA A 80 10.07 15.73 -3.79
CA ALA A 80 9.44 17.02 -4.12
C ALA A 80 9.49 18.03 -2.96
N THR A 81 9.52 17.56 -1.71
CA THR A 81 9.67 18.41 -0.51
C THR A 81 11.13 18.70 -0.13
N GLY A 82 12.12 18.16 -0.86
CA GLY A 82 13.54 18.32 -0.56
C GLY A 82 14.07 17.41 0.56
N ASN A 83 13.25 16.50 1.08
CA ASN A 83 13.60 15.61 2.18
C ASN A 83 14.28 14.32 1.68
N MET A 84 15.52 14.43 1.21
CA MET A 84 16.26 13.29 0.63
C MET A 84 16.48 12.13 1.60
N SER A 85 16.67 12.39 2.90
CA SER A 85 16.86 11.32 3.90
C SER A 85 15.64 10.41 4.04
N LEU A 86 14.43 10.99 4.06
CA LEU A 86 13.19 10.23 4.16
C LEU A 86 12.85 9.49 2.85
N ALA A 87 13.23 10.07 1.71
CA ALA A 87 13.10 9.40 0.41
C ALA A 87 13.96 8.13 0.36
N GLU A 88 15.19 8.19 0.86
CA GLU A 88 16.09 7.04 0.92
C GLU A 88 15.57 5.94 1.85
N GLU A 89 15.01 6.31 3.01
CA GLU A 89 14.36 5.37 3.92
C GLU A 89 13.19 4.63 3.24
N CYS A 90 12.37 5.35 2.46
CA CYS A 90 11.28 4.75 1.69
C CYS A 90 11.80 3.78 0.62
N ARG A 91 12.92 4.12 -0.05
CA ARG A 91 13.57 3.23 -1.03
C ARG A 91 14.13 1.97 -0.37
N GLN A 92 14.75 2.11 0.80
CA GLN A 92 15.27 0.97 1.57
C GLN A 92 14.15 0.03 2.01
N LYS A 93 13.05 0.57 2.54
CA LYS A 93 11.85 -0.23 2.89
C LYS A 93 11.29 -0.98 1.69
N LYS A 94 11.21 -0.32 0.53
CA LYS A 94 10.77 -0.94 -0.73
C LYS A 94 11.70 -2.08 -1.15
N ALA A 95 13.02 -1.88 -1.06
CA ALA A 95 14.00 -2.91 -1.39
C ALA A 95 13.94 -4.11 -0.43
N ALA A 96 13.74 -3.88 0.86
CA ALA A 96 13.57 -4.94 1.85
C ALA A 96 12.37 -5.85 1.50
N ILE A 97 11.24 -5.28 1.08
CA ILE A 97 10.05 -6.02 0.65
C ILE A 97 10.34 -6.83 -0.62
N VAL A 98 11.00 -6.24 -1.61
CA VAL A 98 11.38 -6.94 -2.85
C VAL A 98 12.30 -8.13 -2.54
N ASN A 99 13.31 -7.92 -1.69
CA ASN A 99 14.22 -8.99 -1.29
C ASN A 99 13.51 -10.08 -0.50
N ALA A 100 12.60 -9.72 0.41
CA ALA A 100 11.79 -10.69 1.15
C ALA A 100 10.89 -11.54 0.21
N CYS A 101 10.41 -10.94 -0.89
CA CYS A 101 9.65 -11.66 -1.91
C CYS A 101 10.53 -12.64 -2.70
N ILE A 102 11.74 -12.22 -3.11
CA ILE A 102 12.68 -13.06 -3.87
C ILE A 102 13.23 -14.21 -3.03
N SER A 103 13.45 -13.99 -1.73
CA SER A 103 13.99 -15.01 -0.80
C SER A 103 13.01 -16.14 -0.48
N ARG A 104 11.73 -15.96 -0.83
CA ARG A 104 10.63 -16.86 -0.49
C ARG A 104 10.13 -17.65 -1.71
N CYS A 105 10.72 -17.43 -2.88
CA CYS A 105 10.60 -18.26 -4.09
C CYS A 105 11.59 -19.42 -4.05
#